data_AF-A0A7K2Y0D2-F1
#
_entry.id   AF-A0A7K2Y0D2-F1
#
_cell.length_a   1.000
_cell.length_b   1.000
_cell.length_c   1.000
_cell.angle_alpha   90.00
_cell.angle_beta   90.00
_cell.angle_gamma   90.00
#
_symmetry.space_group_name_H-M   'P 1'
#
loop_
_entity.id
_entity.type
_entity.pdbx_description
1 polymer ?
#
loop_
_entity_poly.entity_id
_entity_poly.type
_entity_poly.pdbx_seq_one_letter_code
_entity_poly.pdbx_strand_id
1 'polypeptide(L)'
;MPTTPARTCEHCAGPMPLMARQHARYCDARCRSKAHRAKKTTLPVELTTADRWIRRSATKVPLTTAGMAASSTNSRTWSTYTDAAASTVGAGLGFVLSDVDDIVCIDLDHCLSTLTGRLAPWAAAILRDAGATYVEVSPSGDGLHIWGRADVRQGRRIRRPDGTAVEIYGTGRYIAMTGRRHGSSPSILADLSAVVAHITGRPSAPSL
;
A
#
# COMPACT_ATOMS: atom_id res chain seq x y z
N MET A 1 -47.08 4.49 5.48
CA MET A 1 -46.40 4.31 4.18
C MET A 1 -44.93 4.03 4.48
N PRO A 2 -44.33 2.92 4.04
CA PRO A 2 -42.91 2.69 4.24
C PRO A 2 -42.14 3.67 3.34
N THR A 3 -41.33 4.53 3.94
CA THR A 3 -40.40 5.43 3.24
C THR A 3 -39.28 4.60 2.62
N THR A 4 -39.27 4.51 1.29
CA THR A 4 -38.14 3.92 0.56
C THR A 4 -36.85 4.64 0.96
N PRO A 5 -35.79 3.92 1.41
CA PRO A 5 -34.56 4.55 1.83
C PRO A 5 -33.97 5.38 0.68
N ALA A 6 -33.61 6.62 0.98
CA ALA A 6 -33.00 7.52 0.01
C ALA A 6 -31.70 6.88 -0.49
N ARG A 7 -31.59 6.70 -1.80
CA ARG A 7 -30.37 6.19 -2.43
C ARG A 7 -29.25 7.21 -2.24
N THR A 8 -28.08 6.73 -1.85
CA THR A 8 -26.89 7.54 -1.65
C THR A 8 -25.84 7.26 -2.72
N CYS A 9 -25.01 8.26 -2.98
CA CYS A 9 -23.85 8.16 -3.86
C CYS A 9 -22.77 7.26 -3.24
N GLU A 10 -22.28 6.28 -3.99
CA GLU A 10 -21.21 5.37 -3.53
C GLU A 10 -19.87 6.07 -3.27
N HIS A 11 -19.67 7.32 -3.72
CA HIS A 11 -18.43 8.07 -3.53
C HIS A 11 -18.45 9.04 -2.34
N CYS A 12 -19.49 9.87 -2.23
CA CYS A 12 -19.55 10.96 -1.25
C CYS A 12 -20.59 10.74 -0.14
N ALA A 13 -21.31 9.61 -0.18
CA ALA A 13 -22.44 9.30 0.70
C ALA A 13 -23.61 10.30 0.66
N GLY A 14 -23.54 11.36 -0.17
CA GLY A 14 -24.61 12.33 -0.37
C GLY A 14 -25.82 11.75 -1.13
N PRO A 15 -26.97 12.44 -1.11
CA PRO A 15 -28.19 11.97 -1.76
C PRO A 15 -28.03 11.89 -3.29
N MET A 16 -28.64 10.88 -3.90
CA MET A 16 -28.74 10.79 -5.36
C MET A 16 -29.75 11.83 -5.89
N PRO A 17 -29.50 12.46 -7.06
CA PRO A 17 -30.47 13.36 -7.68
C PRO A 17 -31.83 12.67 -7.89
N LEU A 18 -32.92 13.42 -7.74
CA LEU A 18 -34.29 12.89 -7.92
C LEU A 18 -34.50 12.26 -9.31
N MET A 19 -33.87 12.82 -10.34
CA MET A 19 -33.93 12.31 -11.72
C MET A 19 -32.85 11.27 -12.05
N ALA A 20 -32.10 10.79 -11.06
CA ALA A 20 -31.07 9.79 -11.29
C ALA A 20 -31.72 8.46 -11.71
N ARG A 21 -31.17 7.83 -12.75
CA ARG A 21 -31.62 6.50 -13.20
C ARG A 21 -31.53 5.49 -12.04
N GLN A 22 -32.40 4.50 -12.01
CA GLN A 22 -32.42 3.46 -10.98
C GLN A 22 -31.11 2.65 -10.87
N HIS A 23 -30.23 2.65 -11.87
CA HIS A 23 -28.92 1.99 -11.78
C HIS A 23 -27.76 2.98 -11.52
N ALA A 24 -28.06 4.28 -11.34
CA ALA A 24 -27.02 5.28 -11.10
C ALA A 24 -26.38 5.08 -9.71
N ARG A 25 -25.06 4.92 -9.70
CA ARG A 25 -24.25 4.68 -8.48
C ARG A 25 -23.64 5.95 -7.88
N TYR A 26 -23.60 7.03 -8.65
CA TYR A 26 -22.94 8.28 -8.29
C TYR A 26 -23.85 9.48 -8.52
N CYS A 27 -23.79 10.48 -7.65
CA CYS A 27 -24.68 11.65 -7.72
C CYS A 27 -24.39 12.55 -8.93
N ASP A 28 -23.17 12.57 -9.45
CA ASP A 28 -22.80 13.32 -10.64
C ASP A 28 -21.59 12.71 -11.38
N ALA A 29 -21.23 13.33 -12.52
CA ALA A 29 -20.06 12.94 -13.30
C ALA A 29 -18.74 13.14 -12.54
N ARG A 30 -18.66 14.10 -11.62
CA ARG A 30 -17.46 14.37 -10.82
C ARG A 30 -17.23 13.25 -9.81
N CYS A 31 -18.24 12.84 -9.07
CA CYS A 31 -18.21 11.71 -8.15
C CYS A 31 -17.96 10.39 -8.87
N ARG A 32 -18.56 10.17 -10.04
CA ARG A 32 -18.20 9.02 -10.90
C ARG A 32 -16.73 9.04 -11.30
N SER A 33 -16.22 10.20 -11.74
CA SER A 33 -14.82 10.34 -12.16
C SER A 33 -13.86 10.17 -10.98
N LYS A 34 -14.19 10.70 -9.80
CA LYS A 34 -13.41 10.51 -8.57
C LYS A 34 -13.45 9.05 -8.12
N ALA A 35 -14.60 8.40 -8.12
CA ALA A 35 -14.73 6.98 -7.82
C ALA A 35 -13.98 6.10 -8.82
N HIS A 36 -14.03 6.44 -10.11
CA HIS A 36 -13.28 5.74 -11.16
C HIS A 36 -11.77 5.97 -11.02
N ARG A 37 -11.31 7.19 -10.75
CA ARG A 37 -9.89 7.50 -10.47
C ARG A 37 -9.41 6.83 -9.19
N ALA A 38 -10.24 6.78 -8.16
CA ALA A 38 -9.98 6.06 -6.92
C ALA A 38 -9.95 4.54 -7.13
N LYS A 39 -10.81 4.00 -8.02
CA LYS A 39 -10.75 2.60 -8.47
C LYS A 39 -9.53 2.32 -9.34
N LYS A 40 -9.08 3.32 -10.10
CA LYS A 40 -7.82 3.30 -10.84
C LYS A 40 -6.68 3.56 -9.86
N THR A 41 -6.58 2.75 -8.81
CA THR A 41 -5.36 2.61 -8.02
C THR A 41 -4.29 2.12 -8.97
N THR A 42 -3.60 3.08 -9.58
CA THR A 42 -2.46 2.77 -10.43
C THR A 42 -1.34 2.52 -9.45
N LEU A 43 -1.13 1.26 -9.08
CA LEU A 43 0.11 0.88 -8.42
C LEU A 43 1.28 1.26 -9.33
N PRO A 44 2.48 1.51 -8.79
CA PRO A 44 3.69 1.62 -9.61
C PRO A 44 3.78 0.45 -10.58
N VAL A 45 4.13 0.75 -11.83
CA VAL A 45 4.12 -0.25 -12.91
C VAL A 45 5.00 -1.44 -12.56
N GLU A 46 6.13 -1.17 -11.91
CA GLU A 46 7.13 -2.17 -11.52
C GLU A 46 6.59 -3.17 -10.50
N LEU A 47 5.68 -2.74 -9.61
CA LEU A 47 4.99 -3.67 -8.72
C LEU A 47 4.04 -4.56 -9.53
N THR A 48 3.28 -4.01 -10.47
CA THR A 48 2.26 -4.78 -11.20
C THR A 48 2.81 -5.69 -12.29
N THR A 49 4.00 -5.41 -12.82
CA THR A 49 4.65 -6.22 -13.85
C THR A 49 5.53 -7.33 -13.28
N ALA A 50 5.82 -7.29 -11.97
CA ALA A 50 6.62 -8.34 -11.32
C ALA A 50 5.72 -9.50 -10.85
N ASP A 51 6.11 -10.73 -11.17
CA ASP A 51 5.41 -11.96 -10.79
C ASP A 51 5.72 -12.37 -9.34
N ARG A 52 5.48 -11.45 -8.41
CA ARG A 52 5.80 -11.56 -6.97
C ARG A 52 4.58 -11.30 -6.09
N TRP A 53 3.38 -11.50 -6.63
CA TRP A 53 2.14 -11.29 -5.91
C TRP A 53 1.66 -12.55 -5.23
N ILE A 54 1.04 -12.35 -4.06
CA ILE A 54 0.40 -13.39 -3.28
C ILE A 54 -0.92 -12.86 -2.71
N ARG A 55 -1.71 -13.77 -2.15
CA ARG A 55 -2.83 -13.45 -1.26
C ARG A 55 -2.35 -13.50 0.20
N ARG A 56 -3.19 -13.02 1.11
CA ARG A 56 -2.96 -13.20 2.56
C ARG A 56 -4.26 -13.49 3.30
N SER A 57 -4.17 -14.18 4.43
CA SER A 57 -5.29 -14.34 5.37
C SER A 57 -5.63 -13.02 6.09
N ALA A 58 -6.69 -13.05 6.90
CA ALA A 58 -7.02 -11.95 7.82
C ALA A 58 -5.93 -11.72 8.88
N THR A 59 -5.27 -12.80 9.32
CA THR A 59 -4.12 -12.77 10.24
C THR A 59 -2.78 -12.49 9.54
N LYS A 60 -2.81 -12.07 8.27
CA LYS A 60 -1.60 -11.75 7.47
C LYS A 60 -0.65 -12.96 7.33
N VAL A 61 -1.21 -14.15 7.14
CA VAL A 61 -0.43 -15.32 6.70
C VAL A 61 -0.41 -15.33 5.16
N PRO A 62 0.75 -15.49 4.50
CA PRO A 62 0.85 -15.50 3.04
C PRO A 62 0.18 -16.74 2.44
N LEU A 63 -0.59 -16.53 1.37
CA LEU A 63 -1.35 -17.55 0.67
C LEU A 63 -1.11 -17.44 -0.84
N THR A 64 -1.08 -18.56 -1.54
CA THR A 64 -1.18 -18.62 -2.99
C THR A 64 -2.57 -18.15 -3.45
N THR A 65 -2.76 -17.91 -4.74
CA THR A 65 -4.08 -17.60 -5.34
C THR A 65 -5.09 -18.74 -5.19
N ALA A 66 -4.62 -19.96 -4.92
CA ALA A 66 -5.46 -21.13 -4.66
C ALA A 66 -5.74 -21.38 -3.16
N GLY A 67 -5.18 -20.58 -2.25
CA GLY A 67 -5.43 -20.70 -0.80
C GLY A 67 -4.46 -21.59 -0.02
N MET A 68 -3.47 -22.20 -0.68
CA MET A 68 -2.36 -22.88 0.00
C MET A 68 -1.37 -21.88 0.60
N ALA A 69 -0.56 -22.29 1.58
CA ALA A 69 0.51 -21.44 2.12
C ALA A 69 1.49 -21.00 1.02
N ALA A 70 1.79 -19.71 0.96
CA ALA A 70 2.85 -19.17 0.11
C ALA A 70 4.12 -18.87 0.93
N SER A 71 5.27 -18.88 0.27
CA SER A 71 6.56 -18.57 0.87
C SER A 71 7.02 -17.17 0.46
N SER A 72 7.73 -16.46 1.33
CA SER A 72 8.37 -15.18 0.98
C SER A 72 9.72 -15.35 0.28
N THR A 73 10.18 -16.59 0.04
CA THR A 73 11.48 -16.88 -0.58
C THR A 73 11.42 -17.93 -1.69
N ASN A 74 10.26 -18.58 -1.91
CA ASN A 74 10.08 -19.54 -2.99
C ASN A 74 9.16 -18.96 -4.08
N SER A 75 9.76 -18.54 -5.19
CA SER A 75 9.07 -17.89 -6.32
C SER A 75 7.99 -18.73 -6.96
N ARG A 76 8.06 -20.06 -6.86
CA ARG A 76 7.01 -20.97 -7.35
C ARG A 76 5.66 -20.81 -6.64
N THR A 77 5.63 -20.13 -5.51
CA THR A 77 4.41 -19.88 -4.72
C THR A 77 3.81 -18.50 -4.98
N TRP A 78 4.43 -17.70 -5.85
CA TRP A 78 3.98 -16.37 -6.23
C TRP A 78 3.16 -16.43 -7.53
N SER A 79 2.50 -15.32 -7.87
CA SER A 79 1.72 -15.17 -9.08
C SER A 79 1.89 -13.78 -9.69
N THR A 80 1.27 -13.59 -10.86
CA THR A 80 1.10 -12.27 -11.46
C THR A 80 0.20 -11.38 -10.58
N TYR A 81 0.28 -10.05 -10.76
CA TYR A 81 -0.68 -9.12 -10.13
C TYR A 81 -2.12 -9.43 -10.55
N THR A 82 -2.35 -9.71 -11.83
CA THR A 82 -3.67 -9.99 -12.40
C THR A 82 -4.33 -11.19 -11.71
N ASP A 83 -3.60 -12.29 -11.54
CA ASP A 83 -4.13 -13.49 -10.89
C ASP A 83 -4.41 -13.27 -9.41
N ALA A 84 -3.50 -12.58 -8.71
CA ALA A 84 -3.69 -12.25 -7.30
C ALA A 84 -4.89 -11.31 -7.08
N ALA A 85 -5.05 -10.31 -7.95
CA ALA A 85 -6.16 -9.36 -7.90
C ALA A 85 -7.51 -10.01 -8.26
N ALA A 86 -7.52 -10.96 -9.19
CA ALA A 86 -8.73 -11.71 -9.57
C ALA A 86 -9.15 -12.74 -8.51
N SER A 87 -8.19 -13.29 -7.77
CA SER A 87 -8.44 -14.27 -6.72
C SER A 87 -9.23 -13.69 -5.53
N THR A 88 -10.22 -14.43 -5.04
CA THR A 88 -11.02 -14.08 -3.84
C THR A 88 -10.48 -14.69 -2.55
N VAL A 89 -9.43 -15.52 -2.63
CA VAL A 89 -8.81 -16.18 -1.46
C VAL A 89 -8.32 -15.18 -0.41
N GLY A 90 -8.59 -15.46 0.86
CA GLY A 90 -8.10 -14.66 1.97
C GLY A 90 -8.70 -13.25 2.03
N ALA A 91 -7.97 -12.32 2.65
CA ALA A 91 -8.45 -10.99 3.03
C ALA A 91 -7.72 -9.85 2.32
N GLY A 92 -6.78 -10.14 1.41
CA GLY A 92 -6.08 -9.10 0.66
C GLY A 92 -4.87 -9.60 -0.09
N LEU A 93 -4.19 -8.65 -0.73
CA LEU A 93 -2.98 -8.87 -1.51
C LEU A 93 -1.73 -8.75 -0.65
N GLY A 94 -0.65 -9.34 -1.14
CA GLY A 94 0.71 -9.12 -0.67
C GLY A 94 1.68 -9.08 -1.85
N PHE A 95 2.74 -8.32 -1.70
CA PHE A 95 3.85 -8.26 -2.65
C PHE A 95 5.12 -8.76 -1.98
N VAL A 96 5.82 -9.70 -2.60
CA VAL A 96 7.04 -10.30 -2.06
C VAL A 96 8.26 -9.49 -2.47
N LEU A 97 9.05 -9.09 -1.48
CA LEU A 97 10.35 -8.46 -1.67
C LEU A 97 11.42 -9.54 -1.83
N SER A 98 12.32 -9.36 -2.79
CA SER A 98 13.32 -10.36 -3.19
C SER A 98 14.60 -9.68 -3.64
N ASP A 99 15.70 -10.43 -3.67
CA ASP A 99 17.03 -9.95 -4.07
C ASP A 99 17.27 -9.79 -5.58
N VAL A 100 16.24 -10.01 -6.42
CA VAL A 100 16.33 -9.87 -7.89
C VAL A 100 16.32 -8.42 -8.37
N ASP A 101 15.90 -7.47 -7.53
CA ASP A 101 15.91 -6.03 -7.83
C ASP A 101 16.07 -5.20 -6.55
N ASP A 102 15.96 -3.87 -6.70
CA ASP A 102 16.18 -2.87 -5.66
C ASP A 102 14.87 -2.35 -5.06
N ILE A 103 13.73 -3.02 -5.26
CA ILE A 103 12.45 -2.56 -4.70
C ILE A 103 12.47 -2.75 -3.18
N VAL A 104 12.18 -1.68 -2.46
CA VAL A 104 12.13 -1.66 -1.00
C VAL A 104 10.82 -1.10 -0.48
N CYS A 105 10.50 -1.47 0.75
CA CYS A 105 9.43 -0.88 1.53
C CYS A 105 9.96 -0.42 2.89
N ILE A 106 9.68 0.84 3.22
CA ILE A 106 9.81 1.38 4.58
C ILE A 106 8.42 1.34 5.21
N ASP A 107 8.28 0.54 6.27
CA ASP A 107 7.04 0.36 7.01
C ASP A 107 7.06 1.19 8.31
N LEU A 108 6.07 2.08 8.44
CA LEU A 108 5.91 3.00 9.56
C LEU A 108 4.72 2.56 10.40
N ASP A 109 4.99 1.91 11.53
CA ASP A 109 3.96 1.42 12.44
C ASP A 109 3.36 2.54 13.30
N HIS A 110 2.03 2.54 13.46
CA HIS A 110 1.27 3.43 14.35
C HIS A 110 1.56 4.93 14.16
N CYS A 111 1.87 5.34 12.92
CA CYS A 111 2.24 6.71 12.60
C CYS A 111 1.07 7.61 12.21
N LEU A 112 -0.11 7.06 11.93
CA LEU A 112 -1.27 7.79 11.40
C LEU A 112 -2.45 7.69 12.37
N SER A 113 -2.94 8.84 12.84
CA SER A 113 -4.14 8.88 13.68
C SER A 113 -5.37 8.54 12.86
N THR A 114 -6.08 7.46 13.22
CA THR A 114 -7.34 7.06 12.56
C THR A 114 -8.50 8.02 12.83
N LEU A 115 -8.44 8.77 13.94
CA LEU A 115 -9.47 9.77 14.29
C LEU A 115 -9.27 11.07 13.51
N THR A 116 -8.02 11.51 13.32
CA THR A 116 -7.73 12.86 12.79
C THR A 116 -7.07 12.88 11.42
N GLY A 117 -6.56 11.73 10.94
CA GLY A 117 -5.75 11.63 9.74
C GLY A 117 -4.36 12.28 9.85
N ARG A 118 -3.96 12.74 11.04
CA ARG A 118 -2.66 13.39 11.26
C ARG A 118 -1.54 12.37 11.42
N LEU A 119 -0.40 12.67 10.79
CA LEU A 119 0.83 11.92 10.96
C LEU A 119 1.57 12.33 12.23
N ALA A 120 2.23 11.36 12.87
CA ALA A 120 3.21 11.61 13.90
C ALA A 120 4.39 12.44 13.32
N PRO A 121 4.98 13.39 14.08
CA PRO A 121 6.02 14.27 13.55
C PRO A 121 7.23 13.53 12.98
N TRP A 122 7.63 12.41 13.58
CA TRP A 122 8.75 11.59 13.12
C TRP A 122 8.45 10.92 11.76
N ALA A 123 7.22 10.47 11.56
CA ALA A 123 6.80 9.85 10.30
C ALA A 123 6.63 10.89 9.20
N ALA A 124 6.13 12.08 9.55
CA ALA A 124 6.07 13.21 8.64
C ALA A 124 7.46 13.64 8.15
N ALA A 125 8.49 13.56 9.01
CA ALA A 125 9.87 13.82 8.61
C ALA A 125 10.37 12.78 7.60
N ILE A 126 10.21 11.48 7.88
CA ILE A 126 10.61 10.40 6.96
C ILE A 126 9.87 10.52 5.63
N LEU A 127 8.56 10.75 5.66
CA LEU A 127 7.74 10.91 4.46
C LEU A 127 8.18 12.10 3.61
N ARG A 128 8.53 13.23 4.25
CA ARG A 128 9.08 14.40 3.55
C ARG A 128 10.42 14.06 2.90
N ASP A 129 11.31 13.40 3.63
CA ASP A 129 12.66 13.09 3.15
C ASP A 129 12.63 12.01 2.03
N ALA A 130 11.64 11.11 2.04
CA ALA A 130 11.36 10.16 0.97
C ALA A 130 10.87 10.81 -0.34
N GLY A 131 10.39 12.05 -0.27
CA GLY A 131 9.97 12.80 -1.45
C GLY A 131 8.79 12.18 -2.20
N ALA A 132 8.78 12.38 -3.52
CA ALA A 132 7.68 12.00 -4.39
C ALA A 132 7.76 10.52 -4.78
N THR A 133 7.25 9.63 -3.91
CA THR A 133 7.19 8.18 -4.18
C THR A 133 5.83 7.59 -3.81
N TYR A 134 5.56 6.36 -4.20
CA TYR A 134 4.31 5.68 -3.85
C TYR A 134 4.22 5.39 -2.36
N VAL A 135 3.12 5.85 -1.76
CA VAL A 135 2.83 5.65 -0.33
C VAL A 135 1.40 5.20 -0.17
N GLU A 136 1.18 4.13 0.59
CA GLU A 136 -0.15 3.61 0.92
C GLU A 136 -0.35 3.51 2.43
N VAL A 137 -1.61 3.57 2.86
CA VAL A 137 -2.02 3.29 4.23
C VAL A 137 -1.98 1.78 4.45
N SER A 138 -1.27 1.33 5.47
CA SER A 138 -1.11 -0.09 5.81
C SER A 138 -2.47 -0.75 6.13
N PRO A 139 -2.58 -2.09 6.18
CA PRO A 139 -3.86 -2.76 6.44
C PRO A 139 -4.51 -2.40 7.79
N SER A 140 -3.73 -2.07 8.82
CA SER A 140 -4.28 -1.67 10.13
C SER A 140 -4.97 -0.31 10.09
N GLY A 141 -4.66 0.53 9.08
CA GLY A 141 -5.26 1.85 8.91
C GLY A 141 -4.55 2.98 9.67
N ASP A 142 -3.61 2.64 10.55
CA ASP A 142 -2.85 3.57 11.40
C ASP A 142 -1.35 3.58 11.09
N GLY A 143 -0.89 2.85 10.06
CA GLY A 143 0.49 2.86 9.58
C GLY A 143 0.59 3.24 8.10
N LEU A 144 1.81 3.43 7.61
CA LEU A 144 2.12 3.72 6.21
C LEU A 144 3.18 2.76 5.65
N HIS A 145 3.01 2.34 4.40
CA HIS A 145 4.08 1.74 3.59
C HIS A 145 4.58 2.78 2.60
N ILE A 146 5.87 3.09 2.66
CA ILE A 146 6.57 3.95 1.69
C ILE A 146 7.39 3.03 0.77
N TRP A 147 7.05 3.02 -0.50
CA TRP A 147 7.68 2.18 -1.52
C TRP A 147 8.69 2.97 -2.33
N GLY A 148 9.80 2.35 -2.73
CA GLY A 148 10.79 2.97 -3.58
C GLY A 148 11.93 2.02 -3.94
N ARG A 149 13.09 2.58 -4.25
CA ARG A 149 14.29 1.85 -4.66
C ARG A 149 15.46 2.09 -3.71
N ALA A 150 16.14 1.04 -3.27
CA ALA A 150 17.41 1.11 -2.53
C ALA A 150 18.05 -0.29 -2.42
N ASP A 151 19.37 -0.37 -2.22
CA ASP A 151 20.05 -1.65 -1.94
C ASP A 151 19.85 -2.05 -0.46
N VAL A 152 18.83 -2.85 -0.18
CA VAL A 152 18.52 -3.38 1.17
C VAL A 152 18.53 -4.91 1.18
N ARG A 153 19.72 -5.48 1.40
CA ARG A 153 19.91 -6.96 1.45
C ARG A 153 19.54 -7.59 2.79
N GLN A 154 19.42 -6.78 3.83
CA GLN A 154 19.01 -7.25 5.15
C GLN A 154 18.04 -6.25 5.75
N GLY A 155 16.85 -6.76 6.11
CA GLY A 155 15.87 -5.93 6.78
C GLY A 155 16.39 -5.38 8.11
N ARG A 156 15.79 -4.26 8.54
CA ARG A 156 16.12 -3.62 9.81
C ARG A 156 14.83 -3.15 10.47
N ARG A 157 14.73 -3.35 11.78
CA ARG A 157 13.69 -2.75 12.64
C ARG A 157 14.37 -1.81 13.62
N ILE A 158 14.09 -0.52 13.49
CA ILE A 158 14.57 0.52 14.38
C ILE A 158 13.45 0.86 15.36
N ARG A 159 13.61 0.44 16.63
CA ARG A 159 12.67 0.81 17.70
C ARG A 159 12.93 2.23 18.15
N ARG A 160 11.87 3.01 18.32
CA ARG A 160 11.91 4.37 18.84
C ARG A 160 11.56 4.36 20.34
N PRO A 161 11.99 5.38 21.12
CA PRO A 161 11.76 5.44 22.57
C PRO A 161 10.28 5.40 22.98
N ASP A 162 9.37 5.84 22.11
CA ASP A 162 7.92 5.82 22.34
C ASP A 162 7.27 4.46 22.03
N GLY A 163 8.07 3.42 21.79
CA GLY A 163 7.60 2.06 21.48
C GLY A 163 7.20 1.86 20.02
N THR A 164 7.17 2.91 19.20
CA THR A 164 6.95 2.80 17.74
C THR A 164 8.19 2.23 17.05
N ALA A 165 8.04 1.79 15.80
CA ALA A 165 9.15 1.28 15.02
C ALA A 165 9.11 1.75 13.57
N VAL A 166 10.29 1.86 12.98
CA VAL A 166 10.49 1.96 11.54
C VAL A 166 11.11 0.66 11.09
N GLU A 167 10.47 -0.02 10.15
CA GLU A 167 11.02 -1.22 9.53
C GLU A 167 11.40 -0.95 8.08
N ILE A 168 12.49 -1.53 7.61
CA ILE A 168 12.97 -1.42 6.23
C ILE A 168 13.20 -2.82 5.72
N TYR A 169 12.64 -3.13 4.55
CA TYR A 169 12.75 -4.42 3.91
C TYR A 169 13.07 -4.26 2.42
N GLY A 170 13.98 -5.09 1.92
CA GLY A 170 14.25 -5.25 0.48
C GLY A 170 14.24 -6.71 0.01
N THR A 171 14.22 -7.69 0.93
CA THR A 171 14.19 -9.11 0.55
C THR A 171 13.64 -10.00 1.68
N GLY A 172 13.20 -11.21 1.32
CA GLY A 172 12.87 -12.31 2.24
C GLY A 172 11.56 -12.14 3.00
N ARG A 173 10.81 -11.05 2.76
CA ARG A 173 9.50 -10.78 3.37
C ARG A 173 8.51 -10.39 2.29
N TYR A 174 7.24 -10.51 2.61
CA TYR A 174 6.19 -9.89 1.83
C TYR A 174 5.58 -8.72 2.60
N ILE A 175 5.09 -7.73 1.87
CA ILE A 175 4.36 -6.58 2.42
C ILE A 175 2.90 -6.72 2.03
N ALA A 176 2.01 -6.53 3.00
CA ALA A 176 0.58 -6.60 2.76
C ALA A 176 0.10 -5.35 2.01
N MET A 177 -0.31 -5.51 0.77
CA MET A 177 -0.72 -4.40 -0.09
C MET A 177 -2.17 -4.00 0.19
N THR A 178 -2.45 -2.70 0.22
CA THR A 178 -3.84 -2.19 0.35
C THR A 178 -4.30 -1.44 -0.90
N GLY A 179 -3.38 -0.86 -1.67
CA GLY A 179 -3.69 0.06 -2.74
C GLY A 179 -4.27 1.40 -2.25
N ARG A 180 -4.44 1.60 -0.94
CA ARG A 180 -5.05 2.80 -0.36
C ARG A 180 -4.00 3.90 -0.28
N ARG A 181 -3.81 4.61 -1.39
CA ARG A 181 -2.86 5.71 -1.51
C ARG A 181 -3.02 6.73 -0.37
N HIS A 182 -1.90 7.09 0.25
CA HIS A 182 -1.85 8.15 1.25
C HIS A 182 -1.70 9.51 0.55
N GLY A 183 -2.67 10.41 0.78
CA GLY A 183 -2.67 11.74 0.16
C GLY A 183 -2.65 11.68 -1.37
N SER A 184 -1.82 12.53 -1.97
CA SER A 184 -1.61 12.62 -3.42
C SER A 184 -0.29 12.00 -3.87
N SER A 185 0.26 11.03 -3.13
CA SER A 185 1.53 10.38 -3.47
C SER A 185 1.51 9.85 -4.92
N PRO A 186 2.58 9.97 -5.71
CA PRO A 186 2.59 9.52 -7.11
C PRO A 186 2.61 7.99 -7.23
N SER A 187 2.39 7.46 -8.43
CA SER A 187 2.50 6.02 -8.75
C SER A 187 3.87 5.65 -9.27
N ILE A 188 4.93 6.10 -8.62
CA ILE A 188 6.31 5.86 -9.01
C ILE A 188 7.11 5.32 -7.82
N LEU A 189 8.20 4.63 -8.10
CA LEU A 189 9.19 4.22 -7.11
C LEU A 189 10.41 5.16 -7.21
N ALA A 190 10.52 6.11 -6.30
CA ALA A 190 11.68 7.01 -6.23
C ALA A 190 12.90 6.31 -5.57
N ASP A 191 14.08 6.90 -5.75
CA ASP A 191 15.28 6.49 -5.01
C ASP A 191 15.15 6.88 -3.52
N LEU A 192 15.25 5.88 -2.64
CA LEU A 192 15.17 6.00 -1.19
C LEU A 192 16.52 5.74 -0.51
N SER A 193 17.61 5.62 -1.26
CA SER A 193 18.93 5.26 -0.73
C SER A 193 19.40 6.20 0.37
N ALA A 194 19.22 7.51 0.20
CA ALA A 194 19.58 8.51 1.22
C ALA A 194 18.73 8.38 2.49
N VAL A 195 17.43 8.11 2.35
CA VAL A 195 16.50 7.94 3.48
C VAL A 195 16.81 6.65 4.24
N VAL A 196 17.03 5.55 3.52
CA VAL A 196 17.44 4.27 4.10
C VAL A 196 18.77 4.41 4.85
N ALA A 197 19.76 5.08 4.25
CA ALA A 197 21.04 5.38 4.88
C ALA A 197 20.85 6.16 6.19
N HIS A 198 20.05 7.24 6.15
CA HIS A 198 19.74 8.06 7.31
C HIS A 198 19.08 7.27 8.45
N ILE A 199 18.04 6.47 8.14
CA ILE A 199 17.32 5.69 9.16
C ILE A 199 18.19 4.57 9.74
N THR A 200 19.04 3.93 8.91
CA THR A 200 19.88 2.80 9.35
C THR A 200 21.21 3.23 9.97
N GLY A 201 21.55 4.53 9.93
CA GLY A 201 22.85 5.04 10.39
C GLY A 201 24.03 4.58 9.52
N ARG A 202 23.78 4.12 8.28
CA ARG A 202 24.83 3.76 7.32
C ARG A 202 25.16 4.97 6.44
N PRO A 203 26.42 5.17 6.04
CA PRO A 203 26.74 6.16 5.01
C PRO A 203 26.05 5.76 3.69
N SER A 204 25.44 6.72 3.00
CA SER A 204 24.88 6.52 1.66
C SER A 204 25.99 6.11 0.70
N ALA A 205 25.79 5.05 -0.08
CA ALA A 205 26.71 4.73 -1.17
C ALA A 205 26.71 5.89 -2.18
N PRO A 206 27.88 6.32 -2.70
CA PRO A 206 27.91 7.35 -3.73
C PRO A 206 27.19 6.85 -4.99
N SER A 207 26.32 7.69 -5.54
CA SER A 207 25.75 7.48 -6.88
C SER A 207 26.89 7.46 -7.90
N LEU A 208 26.95 6.40 -8.72
CA LEU A 208 27.88 6.29 -9.86
C LEU A 208 27.50 7.26 -10.98
#